data_AF-A0A1H3K1A5-F1
#
_entry.id   AF-A0A1H3K1A5-F1
#
_cell.length_a   1.000
_cell.length_b   1.000
_cell.length_c   1.000
_cell.angle_alpha   90.00
_cell.angle_beta   90.00
_cell.angle_gamma   90.00
#
_symmetry.space_group_name_H-M   'P 1'
#
loop_
_entity.id
_entity.type
_entity.pdbx_description
1 polymer ?
#
loop_
_entity_poly.entity_id
_entity_poly.type
_entity_poly.pdbx_seq_one_letter_code
_entity_poly.pdbx_strand_id
1 'polypeptide(L)'
;MPQEPHELQKPVVSYKPKKGEPYMSDEQLAYFRKILEDLRIGLGQEIDRAVHVMQEEATVFADPNDRASQESDMTLELRNRDRERKLIKKIAETLAKIDAGEYGYCDNCGVEIGLKRLEARPTASLCIDCKTLEEIKEKQLAK
;
A
#
# COMPACT_ATOMS: atom_id res chain seq x y z
N MET A 1 -27.84 -0.41 -0.15
CA MET A 1 -27.21 -1.22 0.91
C MET A 1 -25.84 -0.63 1.14
N PRO A 2 -25.42 -0.28 2.37
CA PRO A 2 -24.07 0.21 2.60
C PRO A 2 -23.12 -0.93 2.26
N GLN A 3 -22.32 -0.75 1.22
CA GLN A 3 -21.38 -1.76 0.76
C GLN A 3 -20.19 -1.75 1.71
N GLU A 4 -19.87 -2.91 2.28
CA GLU A 4 -18.81 -3.07 3.26
C GLU A 4 -17.46 -2.60 2.70
N PRO A 5 -16.64 -1.89 3.48
CA PRO A 5 -15.30 -1.51 3.06
C PRO A 5 -14.53 -2.78 2.73
N HIS A 6 -13.98 -2.82 1.52
CA HIS A 6 -13.17 -3.93 1.03
C HIS A 6 -11.90 -4.00 1.89
N GLU A 7 -11.92 -4.81 2.95
CA GLU A 7 -10.72 -5.13 3.73
C GLU A 7 -9.71 -5.74 2.77
N LEU A 8 -8.63 -5.00 2.51
CA LEU A 8 -7.41 -5.50 1.88
C LEU A 8 -7.07 -6.86 2.52
N GLN A 9 -7.44 -7.95 1.83
CA GLN A 9 -7.28 -9.31 2.33
C GLN A 9 -5.79 -9.55 2.53
N LYS A 10 -5.33 -9.42 3.79
CA LYS A 10 -3.99 -9.82 4.18
C LYS A 10 -3.84 -11.29 3.79
N PRO A 11 -2.72 -11.69 3.17
CA PRO A 11 -2.48 -13.10 2.89
C PRO A 11 -2.62 -13.87 4.20
N VAL A 12 -3.59 -14.79 4.25
CA VAL A 12 -3.96 -15.60 5.43
C VAL A 12 -2.79 -16.49 5.88
N VAL A 13 -1.76 -16.65 5.03
CA VAL A 13 -0.61 -17.51 5.28
C VAL A 13 0.66 -16.65 5.36
N SER A 14 1.19 -16.50 6.57
CA SER A 14 2.55 -15.97 6.82
C SER A 14 3.59 -16.95 6.29
N TYR A 15 4.65 -16.43 5.67
CA TYR A 15 5.77 -17.19 5.19
C TYR A 15 6.54 -17.81 6.35
N LYS A 16 6.78 -19.12 6.28
CA LYS A 16 7.51 -19.86 7.30
C LYS A 16 8.91 -20.19 6.77
N PRO A 17 9.95 -19.43 7.14
CA PRO A 17 11.29 -19.68 6.65
C PRO A 17 11.80 -21.05 7.12
N LYS A 18 12.52 -21.74 6.24
CA LYS A 18 13.15 -23.02 6.56
C LYS A 18 14.41 -22.78 7.41
N LYS A 19 14.82 -23.78 8.19
CA LYS A 19 16.03 -23.67 9.02
C LYS A 19 17.26 -23.51 8.13
N GLY A 20 18.02 -22.43 8.33
CA GLY A 20 19.23 -22.13 7.57
C GLY A 20 18.96 -21.59 6.16
N GLU A 21 17.73 -21.20 5.87
CA GLU A 21 17.39 -20.55 4.60
C GLU A 21 18.07 -19.19 4.49
N PRO A 22 18.70 -18.86 3.34
CA PRO A 22 19.28 -17.54 3.14
C PRO A 22 18.19 -16.47 3.13
N TYR A 23 18.53 -15.29 3.63
CA TYR A 23 17.68 -14.12 3.55
C TYR A 23 17.45 -13.74 2.07
N MET A 24 16.19 -13.45 1.72
CA MET A 24 15.77 -13.18 0.34
C MET A 24 16.11 -14.30 -0.64
N SER A 25 15.85 -15.55 -0.22
CA SER A 25 15.84 -16.71 -1.11
C SER A 25 14.82 -16.54 -2.26
N ASP A 26 14.97 -17.33 -3.33
CA ASP A 26 14.00 -17.35 -4.43
C ASP A 26 12.57 -17.62 -3.95
N GLU A 27 12.39 -18.48 -2.93
CA GLU A 27 11.09 -18.77 -2.33
C GLU A 27 10.52 -17.55 -1.58
N GLN A 28 11.36 -16.81 -0.84
CA GLN A 28 10.96 -15.58 -0.15
C GLN A 28 10.61 -14.46 -1.14
N LEU A 29 11.43 -14.26 -2.17
CA LEU A 29 11.19 -13.26 -3.20
C LEU A 29 9.91 -13.57 -3.99
N ALA A 30 9.66 -14.83 -4.33
CA ALA A 30 8.41 -15.25 -4.98
C ALA A 30 7.19 -14.98 -4.10
N TYR A 31 7.30 -15.23 -2.79
CA TYR A 31 6.24 -14.93 -1.82
C TYR A 31 5.91 -13.42 -1.77
N PHE A 32 6.92 -12.56 -1.58
CA PHE A 32 6.69 -11.12 -1.51
C PHE A 32 6.25 -10.50 -2.85
N ARG A 33 6.76 -11.02 -3.97
CA ARG A 33 6.28 -10.62 -5.30
C ARG A 33 4.79 -10.88 -5.44
N LYS A 34 4.32 -12.08 -5.06
CA LYS A 34 2.89 -12.41 -5.12
C LYS A 34 2.05 -11.46 -4.27
N ILE A 35 2.47 -11.17 -3.04
CA ILE A 35 1.77 -10.20 -2.17
C ILE A 35 1.68 -8.83 -2.83
N LEU A 36 2.77 -8.33 -3.40
CA LEU A 36 2.82 -7.02 -4.05
C LEU A 36 1.93 -6.98 -5.31
N GLU A 37 1.92 -8.05 -6.10
CA GLU A 37 1.06 -8.19 -7.28
C GLU A 37 -0.42 -8.24 -6.91
N ASP A 38 -0.78 -9.05 -5.92
CA ASP A 38 -2.15 -9.15 -5.39
C ASP A 38 -2.62 -7.79 -4.86
N LEU A 39 -1.77 -7.09 -4.10
CA LEU A 39 -2.05 -5.75 -3.60
C LEU A 39 -2.26 -4.75 -4.74
N ARG A 40 -1.41 -4.78 -5.77
CA ARG A 40 -1.53 -3.89 -6.94
C ARG A 40 -2.84 -4.12 -7.68
N ILE A 41 -3.23 -5.38 -7.87
CA ILE A 41 -4.48 -5.75 -8.54
C ILE A 41 -5.68 -5.28 -7.72
N GLY A 42 -5.69 -5.54 -6.40
CA GLY A 42 -6.77 -5.11 -5.51
C GLY A 42 -6.98 -3.59 -5.53
N LEU A 43 -5.90 -2.82 -5.41
CA LEU A 43 -5.95 -1.35 -5.51
C LEU A 43 -6.46 -0.87 -6.88
N GLY A 44 -6.06 -1.53 -7.96
CA GLY A 44 -6.57 -1.21 -9.30
C GLY A 44 -8.08 -1.39 -9.40
N GLN A 45 -8.59 -2.51 -8.88
CA GLN A 45 -10.03 -2.80 -8.85
C GLN A 45 -10.80 -1.84 -7.91
N GLU A 46 -10.20 -1.37 -6.83
CA GLU A 46 -10.78 -0.35 -5.94
C GLU A 46 -10.89 1.00 -6.66
N ILE A 47 -9.83 1.44 -7.35
CA ILE A 47 -9.84 2.67 -8.15
C ILE A 47 -10.91 2.61 -9.25
N ASP A 48 -10.98 1.50 -9.99
CA ASP A 48 -11.94 1.35 -11.09
C ASP A 48 -13.39 1.40 -10.57
N ARG A 49 -13.67 0.76 -9.44
CA ARG A 49 -14.98 0.83 -8.76
C ARG A 49 -15.31 2.25 -8.33
N ALA A 50 -14.37 2.95 -7.68
CA ALA A 50 -14.58 4.33 -7.23
C ALA A 50 -14.89 5.27 -8.41
N VAL A 51 -14.19 5.11 -9.54
CA VAL A 51 -14.46 5.89 -10.76
C VAL A 51 -15.87 5.65 -11.28
N HIS A 52 -16.34 4.40 -11.31
CA HIS A 52 -17.70 4.07 -11.73
C HIS A 52 -18.76 4.71 -10.83
N VAL A 53 -18.61 4.61 -9.50
CA VAL A 53 -19.55 5.23 -8.54
C VAL A 53 -19.61 6.74 -8.73
N MET A 54 -18.46 7.41 -8.84
CA MET A 54 -18.40 8.86 -9.07
C MET A 54 -19.08 9.29 -10.39
N GLN A 55 -18.96 8.47 -11.44
CA GLN A 55 -19.63 8.74 -12.72
C GLN A 55 -21.16 8.63 -12.60
N GLU A 56 -21.64 7.64 -11.86
CA GLU A 56 -23.08 7.47 -11.59
C GLU A 56 -23.62 8.64 -10.76
N GLU A 57 -22.95 9.00 -9.67
CA GLU A 57 -23.34 10.12 -8.81
C GLU A 57 -23.34 11.46 -9.54
N ALA A 58 -22.41 11.68 -10.47
CA ALA A 58 -22.35 12.90 -11.27
C ALA A 58 -23.57 13.07 -12.21
N THR A 59 -24.31 12.01 -12.49
CA THR A 59 -25.57 12.08 -13.26
C THR A 59 -26.80 12.35 -12.41
N VAL A 60 -26.68 12.27 -11.07
CA VAL A 60 -27.77 12.51 -10.13
C VAL A 60 -27.73 13.97 -9.68
N PHE A 61 -28.77 14.73 -10.04
CA PHE A 61 -28.92 16.10 -9.56
C PHE A 61 -29.31 16.10 -8.09
N ALA A 62 -28.36 16.39 -7.21
CA ALA A 62 -28.63 16.59 -5.79
C ALA A 62 -29.55 17.80 -5.58
N ASP A 63 -30.43 17.70 -4.59
CA ASP A 63 -31.20 18.85 -4.16
C ASP A 63 -30.28 19.87 -3.44
N PRO A 64 -30.74 21.11 -3.19
CA PRO A 64 -29.90 22.13 -2.56
C PRO A 64 -29.38 21.78 -1.16
N ASN A 65 -30.09 20.91 -0.41
CA ASN A 65 -29.68 20.49 0.93
C ASN A 65 -28.64 19.35 0.87
N ASP A 66 -28.75 18.45 -0.10
CA ASP A 66 -27.86 17.30 -0.26
C ASP A 66 -26.56 17.64 -1.00
N ARG A 67 -26.52 18.74 -1.75
CA ARG A 67 -25.36 19.16 -2.54
C ARG A 67 -24.07 19.30 -1.71
N ALA A 68 -24.18 19.82 -0.50
CA ALA A 68 -23.01 19.99 0.38
C ALA A 68 -22.41 18.65 0.81
N SER A 69 -23.26 17.66 1.08
CA SER A 69 -22.84 16.30 1.45
C SER A 69 -22.16 15.62 0.26
N GLN A 70 -22.80 15.65 -0.91
CA GLN A 70 -22.27 15.06 -2.14
C GLN A 70 -20.89 15.62 -2.52
N GLU A 71 -20.69 16.94 -2.43
CA GLU A 71 -19.40 17.56 -2.73
C GLU A 71 -18.30 17.14 -1.73
N SER A 72 -18.67 16.98 -0.46
CA SER A 72 -17.75 16.53 0.60
C SER A 72 -17.30 15.08 0.36
N ASP A 73 -18.23 14.20 0.03
CA ASP A 73 -17.97 12.79 -0.27
C ASP A 73 -17.11 12.65 -1.53
N MET A 74 -17.46 13.36 -2.61
CA MET A 74 -16.67 13.43 -3.84
C MET A 74 -15.22 13.88 -3.58
N THR A 75 -15.03 14.89 -2.73
CA THR A 75 -13.70 15.39 -2.36
C THR A 75 -12.89 14.35 -1.59
N LEU A 76 -13.54 13.59 -0.71
CA LEU A 76 -12.90 12.51 0.04
C LEU A 76 -12.45 11.38 -0.90
N GLU A 77 -13.33 10.96 -1.81
CA GLU A 77 -13.04 9.89 -2.78
C GLU A 77 -11.89 10.25 -3.72
N LEU A 78 -11.84 11.49 -4.21
CA LEU A 78 -10.71 11.97 -5.01
C LEU A 78 -9.37 11.87 -4.27
N ARG A 79 -9.35 12.21 -2.96
CA ARG A 79 -8.15 12.12 -2.13
C ARG A 79 -7.73 10.68 -1.87
N ASN A 80 -8.68 9.78 -1.66
CA ASN A 80 -8.41 8.36 -1.46
C ASN A 80 -7.79 7.75 -2.72
N ARG A 81 -8.40 7.98 -3.88
CA ARG A 81 -7.89 7.54 -5.18
C ARG A 81 -6.47 8.03 -5.45
N ASP A 82 -6.16 9.28 -5.12
CA ASP A 82 -4.81 9.82 -5.29
C ASP A 82 -3.78 9.12 -4.39
N ARG A 83 -4.18 8.71 -3.18
CA ARG A 83 -3.32 7.91 -2.28
C ARG A 83 -3.10 6.50 -2.83
N GLU A 84 -4.15 5.85 -3.33
CA GLU A 84 -4.08 4.51 -3.93
C GLU A 84 -3.20 4.50 -5.18
N ARG A 85 -3.34 5.50 -6.06
CA ARG A 85 -2.46 5.67 -7.24
C ARG A 85 -0.99 5.80 -6.86
N LYS A 86 -0.70 6.61 -5.83
CA LYS A 86 0.68 6.73 -5.29
C LYS A 86 1.18 5.41 -4.71
N LEU A 87 0.31 4.64 -4.05
CA LEU A 87 0.66 3.33 -3.53
C LEU A 87 0.94 2.31 -4.64
N ILE A 88 0.12 2.27 -5.71
CA ILE A 88 0.38 1.45 -6.90
C ILE A 88 1.74 1.77 -7.50
N LYS A 89 2.08 3.05 -7.64
CA LYS A 89 3.41 3.47 -8.12
C LYS A 89 4.51 2.94 -7.21
N LYS A 90 4.36 3.07 -5.89
CA LYS A 90 5.32 2.57 -4.91
C LYS A 90 5.46 1.04 -4.95
N ILE A 91 4.39 0.31 -5.20
CA ILE A 91 4.42 -1.14 -5.41
C ILE A 91 5.22 -1.48 -6.67
N ALA A 92 5.02 -0.77 -7.77
CA ALA A 92 5.79 -0.97 -8.99
C ALA A 92 7.29 -0.72 -8.78
N GLU A 93 7.65 0.35 -8.06
CA GLU A 93 9.04 0.61 -7.64
C GLU A 93 9.60 -0.51 -6.75
N THR A 94 8.77 -1.08 -5.86
CA THR A 94 9.17 -2.18 -4.97
C THR A 94 9.39 -3.48 -5.73
N LEU A 95 8.55 -3.78 -6.73
CA LEU A 95 8.73 -4.92 -7.63
C LEU A 95 10.04 -4.79 -8.43
N ALA A 96 10.36 -3.58 -8.91
CA ALA A 96 11.63 -3.33 -9.57
C ALA A 96 12.85 -3.57 -8.66
N LYS A 97 12.74 -3.28 -7.35
CA LYS A 97 13.78 -3.65 -6.37
C LYS A 97 13.95 -5.16 -6.20
N ILE A 98 12.85 -5.92 -6.30
CA ILE A 98 12.94 -7.39 -6.32
C ILE A 98 13.71 -7.84 -7.56
N ASP A 99 13.39 -7.28 -8.73
CA ASP A 99 14.09 -7.60 -9.98
C ASP A 99 15.59 -7.24 -9.93
N ALA A 100 15.95 -6.18 -9.21
CA ALA A 100 17.33 -5.73 -9.02
C ALA A 100 18.09 -6.49 -7.91
N GLY A 101 17.43 -7.33 -7.11
CA GLY A 101 18.04 -8.02 -5.97
C GLY A 101 18.31 -7.12 -4.76
N GLU A 102 17.68 -5.94 -4.70
CA GLU A 102 17.85 -4.95 -3.62
C GLU A 102 16.71 -5.00 -2.58
N TYR A 103 15.67 -5.79 -2.84
CA TYR A 103 14.54 -5.92 -1.94
C TYR A 103 14.91 -6.58 -0.61
N GLY A 104 14.30 -6.13 0.47
CA GLY A 104 14.52 -6.64 1.82
C GLY A 104 15.56 -5.85 2.63
N TYR A 105 16.36 -4.99 2.01
CA TYR A 105 17.38 -4.23 2.73
C TYR A 105 16.96 -2.78 2.99
N CYS A 106 17.46 -2.21 4.07
CA CYS A 106 17.21 -0.81 4.42
C CYS A 106 17.97 0.13 3.48
N ASP A 107 17.25 1.02 2.78
CA ASP A 107 17.82 2.00 1.85
C ASP A 107 18.82 2.97 2.53
N ASN A 108 18.76 3.14 3.86
CA ASN A 108 19.62 4.07 4.59
C ASN A 108 20.88 3.42 5.19
N CYS A 109 20.80 2.19 5.70
CA CYS A 109 21.91 1.55 6.41
C CYS A 109 22.29 0.16 5.89
N GLY A 110 21.58 -0.35 4.88
CA GLY A 110 21.86 -1.65 4.25
C GLY A 110 21.51 -2.88 5.08
N VAL A 111 21.02 -2.72 6.32
CA VAL A 111 20.65 -3.87 7.18
C VAL A 111 19.37 -4.53 6.69
N GLU A 112 19.25 -5.83 6.95
CA GLU A 112 18.07 -6.63 6.64
C GLU A 112 16.82 -6.08 7.34
N ILE A 113 15.73 -5.98 6.60
CA ILE A 113 14.41 -5.66 7.14
C ILE A 113 13.75 -6.97 7.54
N GLY A 114 13.33 -7.08 8.81
CA GLY A 114 12.74 -8.31 9.32
C GLY A 114 11.53 -8.79 8.49
N LEU A 115 11.46 -10.09 8.21
CA LEU A 115 10.42 -10.70 7.37
C LEU A 115 9.00 -10.34 7.81
N LYS A 116 8.71 -10.42 9.12
CA LYS A 116 7.40 -10.04 9.68
C LYS A 116 7.01 -8.59 9.39
N ARG A 117 8.00 -7.70 9.28
CA ARG A 117 7.76 -6.29 8.93
C ARG A 117 7.43 -6.15 7.47
N LEU A 118 8.13 -6.87 6.58
CA LEU A 118 7.82 -6.89 5.15
C LEU A 118 6.47 -7.56 4.89
N GLU A 119 6.09 -8.59 5.65
CA GLU A 119 4.74 -9.18 5.58
C GLU A 119 3.65 -8.17 5.95
N ALA A 120 3.89 -7.39 7.00
CA ALA A 120 2.95 -6.35 7.42
C ALA A 120 2.92 -5.16 6.45
N ARG A 121 4.06 -4.81 5.87
CA ARG A 121 4.20 -3.70 4.91
C ARG A 121 5.27 -4.02 3.87
N PRO A 122 4.90 -4.65 2.74
CA PRO A 122 5.88 -5.14 1.75
C PRO A 122 6.57 -4.00 0.99
N THR A 123 5.96 -2.81 0.94
CA THR A 123 6.56 -1.62 0.31
C THR A 123 7.53 -0.85 1.24
N ALA A 124 7.97 -1.44 2.35
CA ALA A 124 8.76 -0.73 3.33
C ALA A 124 10.25 -0.69 2.93
N SER A 125 10.84 0.52 2.90
CA SER A 125 12.19 0.77 2.40
C SER A 125 13.26 0.96 3.48
N LEU A 126 12.87 1.21 4.73
CA LEU A 126 13.79 1.44 5.85
C LEU A 126 13.64 0.35 6.90
N CYS A 127 14.66 0.07 7.70
CA CYS A 127 14.51 -0.74 8.92
C CYS A 127 13.72 0.04 9.99
N ILE A 128 13.39 -0.62 11.11
CA ILE A 128 12.62 -0.01 12.20
C ILE A 128 13.38 1.20 12.76
N ASP A 129 14.66 1.04 13.09
CA ASP A 129 15.46 2.09 13.73
C ASP A 129 15.59 3.33 12.83
N CYS A 130 15.93 3.14 11.56
CA CYS A 130 16.02 4.24 10.59
C CYS A 130 14.66 4.93 10.41
N LYS A 131 13.56 4.17 10.37
CA LYS A 131 12.23 4.77 10.23
C LYS A 131 11.82 5.55 11.49
N THR A 132 12.13 5.04 12.68
CA THR A 132 11.86 5.75 13.94
C THR A 132 12.67 7.04 14.03
N LEU A 133 13.94 7.03 13.62
CA LEU A 133 14.77 8.25 13.57
C LEU A 133 14.22 9.27 12.59
N GLU A 134 13.76 8.84 11.41
CA GLU A 134 13.11 9.71 10.41
C GLU A 134 11.84 10.37 11.00
N GLU A 135 10.97 9.59 11.65
CA GLU A 135 9.74 10.11 12.27
C GLU A 135 10.00 11.10 13.42
N ILE A 136 11.07 10.89 14.21
CA ILE A 136 11.49 11.84 15.25
C ILE A 136 11.92 13.16 14.63
N LYS A 137 12.72 13.11 13.55
CA LYS A 137 13.20 14.31 12.84
C LYS A 137 12.03 15.07 12.20
N GLU A 138 11.10 14.38 11.55
CA GLU A 138 9.90 14.98 10.97
C GLU A 138 9.10 15.76 12.02
N LYS A 139 8.89 15.18 13.20
CA LYS A 139 8.18 15.86 14.31
C LYS A 139 8.91 17.08 14.86
N GLN A 140 10.24 17.06 14.88
CA GLN A 140 11.04 18.19 15.32
C GLN A 140 11.02 19.35 14.32
N LEU A 141 10.97 19.04 13.02
CA LEU A 141 10.95 20.03 11.94
C LEU A 141 9.55 20.62 11.68
N ALA A 142 8.49 19.87 11.99
CA ALA A 142 7.11 20.32 11.83
C ALA A 142 6.63 21.26 12.96
N LYS A 143 7.51 21.60 13.91
CA LYS A 143 7.26 22.49 15.03
C LYS A 143 7.93 23.84 14.81
#